data_AF-A0A2X2T126-F1
#
_entry.id   AF-A0A2X2T126-F1
#
_cell.length_a   1.000
_cell.length_b   1.000
_cell.length_c   1.000
_cell.angle_alpha   90.00
_cell.angle_beta   90.00
_cell.angle_gamma   90.00
#
_symmetry.space_group_name_H-M   'P 1'
#
loop_
_entity.id
_entity.type
_entity.pdbx_description
1 polymer ?
#
loop_
_entity_poly.entity_id
_entity_poly.type
_entity_poly.pdbx_seq_one_letter_code
_entity_poly.pdbx_strand_id
1 'polypeptide(L)' 'MKICLLTEAGADSGALSVLSERWQLEHDADALMALVLTPEHLELRKRDEPKLGGIFVDFASRRDGASP' A
#
# COMPACT_ATOMS: atom_id res chain seq x y z
N MET A 1 12.02 -3.09 -8.35
CA MET A 1 12.16 -3.18 -6.87
C MET A 1 11.31 -4.34 -6.38
N LYS A 2 11.81 -5.17 -5.45
CA LYS A 2 11.07 -6.35 -4.94
C LYS A 2 10.21 -6.01 -3.74
N ILE A 3 8.93 -6.38 -3.77
CA ILE A 3 7.97 -6.12 -2.69
C ILE A 3 6.80 -7.11 -2.78
N CYS A 4 6.20 -7.46 -1.65
CA CYS A 4 5.03 -8.34 -1.64
C CYS A 4 3.80 -7.54 -2.08
N LEU A 5 3.24 -7.84 -3.25
CA LEU A 5 2.02 -7.19 -3.76
C LEU A 5 0.78 -7.98 -3.32
N LEU A 6 -0.13 -7.33 -2.60
CA LEU A 6 -1.35 -7.96 -2.08
C LEU A 6 -2.58 -7.13 -2.44
N THR A 7 -3.71 -7.80 -2.64
CA THR A 7 -5.03 -7.17 -2.87
C THR A 7 -6.01 -7.71 -1.84
N GLU A 8 -6.71 -6.82 -1.13
CA GLU A 8 -7.77 -7.22 -0.20
C GLU A 8 -9.08 -7.47 -0.93
N ALA A 9 -9.97 -8.24 -0.29
CA ALA A 9 -11.29 -8.52 -0.84
C ALA A 9 -12.06 -7.21 -1.08
N GLY A 10 -12.57 -7.03 -2.30
CA GLY A 10 -13.29 -5.82 -2.72
C GLY A 10 -12.42 -4.76 -3.38
N ALA A 11 -11.09 -4.93 -3.42
CA ALA A 11 -10.21 -4.09 -4.22
C ALA A 11 -10.05 -4.64 -5.66
N ASP A 12 -9.86 -3.75 -6.63
CA ASP A 12 -9.62 -4.13 -8.01
C ASP A 12 -8.17 -4.61 -8.21
N SER A 13 -7.98 -5.93 -8.26
CA SER A 13 -6.67 -6.54 -8.52
C SER A 13 -6.04 -6.10 -9.85
N GLY A 14 -6.86 -5.71 -10.83
CA GLY A 14 -6.37 -5.18 -12.11
C GLY A 14 -5.59 -3.88 -11.93
N ALA A 15 -6.01 -3.01 -11.01
CA ALA A 15 -5.33 -1.77 -10.69
C ALA A 15 -3.93 -2.00 -10.10
N LEU A 16 -3.77 -3.02 -9.25
CA LEU A 16 -2.47 -3.35 -8.66
C LEU A 16 -1.48 -3.87 -9.73
N SER A 17 -1.95 -4.64 -10.70
CA SER A 17 -1.12 -5.10 -11.83
C SER A 17 -0.59 -3.91 -12.63
N VAL A 18 -1.47 -2.97 -13.00
CA VAL A 18 -1.09 -1.75 -13.75
C VAL A 18 -0.10 -0.90 -12.95
N LEU A 19 -0.27 -0.78 -11.64
CA LEU A 19 0.69 -0.08 -10.77
C LEU A 19 2.03 -0.79 -10.76
N SER A 20 2.05 -2.12 -10.64
CA SER A 20 3.30 -2.89 -10.61
C SER A 20 4.12 -2.72 -11.90
N GLU A 21 3.47 -2.75 -13.06
CA GLU A 21 4.12 -2.50 -14.34
C GLU A 21 4.62 -1.06 -14.47
N ARG A 22 3.77 -0.07 -14.14
CA ARG A 22 4.11 1.36 -14.24
C ARG A 22 5.33 1.73 -13.41
N TRP A 23 5.43 1.18 -12.21
CA TRP A 23 6.49 1.49 -11.24
C TRP A 23 7.62 0.46 -11.22
N GLN A 24 7.59 -0.53 -12.12
CA GLN A 24 8.59 -1.61 -12.20
C GLN A 24 8.78 -2.33 -10.86
N LEU A 25 7.65 -2.63 -10.20
CA LEU A 25 7.59 -3.43 -8.99
C LEU A 25 7.56 -4.91 -9.37
N GLU A 26 8.43 -5.68 -8.75
CA GLU A 26 8.51 -7.14 -8.91
C GLU A 26 7.88 -7.77 -7.67
N HIS A 27 6.86 -8.61 -7.87
CA HIS A 27 6.23 -9.33 -6.78
C HIS A 27 7.22 -10.30 -6.13
N ASP A 28 7.39 -10.20 -4.82
CA ASP A 28 8.20 -11.11 -4.02
C ASP A 28 7.41 -11.53 -2.78
N ALA A 29 7.06 -12.82 -2.70
CA ALA A 29 6.27 -13.39 -1.61
C ALA A 29 7.02 -13.43 -0.27
N ASP A 30 8.34 -13.29 -0.26
CA ASP A 30 9.20 -13.34 0.92
C ASP A 30 9.66 -11.94 1.37
N ALA A 31 9.37 -10.90 0.59
CA ALA A 31 9.70 -9.52 0.97
C ALA A 31 9.03 -9.12 2.29
N LEU A 32 9.80 -8.53 3.22
CA LEU A 32 9.31 -8.06 4.53
C LEU A 32 8.25 -6.97 4.41
N MET A 33 8.35 -6.15 3.36
CA MET A 33 7.41 -5.09 3.06
C MET A 33 6.32 -5.62 2.13
N ALA A 34 5.07 -5.27 2.42
CA ALA A 34 3.95 -5.53 1.54
C ALA A 34 3.30 -4.23 1.09
N LEU A 35 3.06 -4.12 -0.21
CA LEU A 35 2.20 -3.09 -0.78
C LEU A 35 0.81 -3.70 -0.96
N VAL A 36 -0.15 -3.19 -0.21
CA VAL A 36 -1.51 -3.73 -0.13
C VAL A 36 -2.48 -2.76 -0.75
N LEU A 37 -3.20 -3.21 -1.77
CA LEU A 37 -4.33 -2.49 -2.32
C LEU A 37 -5.59 -2.89 -1.55
N THR A 38 -6.15 -1.94 -0.82
CA THR A 38 -7.43 -2.05 -0.11
C THR A 38 -8.54 -1.41 -0.96
N PRO A 39 -9.83 -1.58 -0.63
CA PRO A 39 -10.91 -0.89 -1.33
C PRO A 39 -10.85 0.65 -1.23
N GLU A 40 -10.15 1.18 -0.23
CA GLU A 40 -10.09 2.62 0.06
C GLU A 40 -8.82 3.28 -0.47
N HIS A 41 -7.66 2.63 -0.29
CA HIS A 41 -6.35 3.19 -0.68
C HIS A 41 -5.27 2.11 -0.84
N LEU A 42 -4.12 2.55 -1.34
CA LEU A 42 -2.89 1.76 -1.40
C LEU A 42 -2.04 2.05 -0.15
N GLU A 43 -1.69 1.02 0.61
CA GLU A 43 -0.88 1.15 1.82
C GLU A 43 0.34 0.23 1.84
N LEU A 44 1.34 0.65 2.61
CA LEU A 44 2.56 -0.09 2.85
C LEU A 44 2.51 -0.70 4.26
N ARG A 45 2.68 -2.02 4.36
CA ARG A 45 2.72 -2.76 5.63
C ARG A 45 4.09 -3.39 5.85
N LYS A 46 4.54 -3.39 7.10
CA LYS A 46 5.70 -4.18 7.56
C LYS A 46 5.18 -5.51 8.11
N ARG A 47 5.40 -6.61 7.37
CA ARG A 47 4.72 -7.91 7.61
C ARG A 47 5.11 -8.58 8.92
N ASP A 48 6.35 -8.37 9.35
CA ASP A 48 6.88 -8.89 10.62
C ASP A 48 6.47 -8.04 11.83
N GLU A 49 5.87 -6.87 11.61
CA GLU A 49 5.36 -5.98 12.67
C GLU A 49 3.90 -5.56 12.43
N PRO A 50 2.93 -6.50 12.44
CA PRO A 50 1.53 -6.20 12.11
C PRO A 50 0.87 -5.17 13.04
N LYS A 51 1.41 -4.98 14.26
CA LYS A 51 0.93 -3.99 15.22
C LYS A 51 1.18 -2.55 14.80
N LEU A 52 2.13 -2.31 13.88
CA LEU A 52 2.39 -0.97 13.33
C LEU A 52 1.26 -0.52 12.38
N GLY A 53 0.47 -1.46 11.86
CA GLY A 53 -0.52 -1.19 10.83
C GLY A 53 0.10 -0.86 9.47
N GLY A 54 -0.74 -0.37 8.56
CA GLY A 54 -0.33 0.15 7.26
C GLY A 54 -0.13 1.66 7.30
N ILE A 55 0.78 2.16 6.47
CA ILE A 55 0.91 3.59 6.20
C ILE A 55 0.48 3.88 4.77
N PHE A 56 -0.23 4.99 4.56
CA PHE A 56 -0.64 5.46 3.25
C PHE A 56 -0.52 6.98 3.16
N VAL A 57 -0.53 7.49 1.94
CA VAL A 57 -0.48 8.93 1.69
C VAL A 57 -1.90 9.43 1.50
N ASP A 58 -2.32 10.34 2.38
CA ASP A 58 -3.60 11.04 2.27
C ASP A 58 -3.37 12.52 1.94
N PHE A 59 -3.80 12.93 0.76
CA PHE A 59 -3.76 14.32 0.33
C PHE A 59 -5.09 15.06 0.56
N ALA A 60 -6.19 14.33 0.79
CA ALA A 60 -7.53 14.87 0.89
C ALA A 60 -7.81 15.42 2.29
N SER A 61 -7.33 14.74 3.33
CA SER A 61 -7.55 15.14 4.73
C SER A 61 -6.62 16.25 5.23
N ARG A 62 -6.14 17.14 4.32
CA ARG A 62 -5.30 18.30 4.66
C ARG A 62 -5.72 18.88 6.00
N ARG A 63 -4.83 18.81 6.99
CA ARG A 63 -5.04 19.36 8.32
C ARG A 63 -5.08 20.89 8.22
N ASP A 64 -6.25 21.44 7.94
CA ASP A 64 -6.51 22.86 8.22
C ASP A 64 -6.42 23.03 9.74
N GLY A 65 -5.38 23.72 10.21
CA GLY A 65 -5.20 24.07 11.62
C GLY A 65 -4.18 23.22 12.36
N ALA A 66 -2.89 23.36 12.04
CA ALA A 66 -1.95 23.54 13.14
C ALA A 66 -2.38 24.83 13.88
N SER A 67 -2.99 24.68 15.06
CA SER A 67 -3.14 25.82 15.98
C SER A 67 -1.75 26.30 16.41
N PRO A 68 -1.54 27.62 16.54
CA PRO A 68 -0.26 28.20 16.98
C PRO A 68 0.11 27.79 18.42
#